data_AF-A0A2P8QZF9-F1
#
_entry.id   AF-A0A2P8QZF9-F1
#
_cell.length_a   1.000
_cell.length_b   1.000
_cell.length_c   1.000
_cell.angle_alpha   90.00
_cell.angle_beta   90.00
_cell.angle_gamma   90.00
#
_symmetry.space_group_name_H-M   'P 1'
#
loop_
_entity.id
_entity.type
_entity.pdbx_description
1 polymer ?
#
loop_
_entity_poly.entity_id
_entity_poly.type
_entity_poly.pdbx_seq_one_letter_code
_entity_poly.pdbx_strand_id
1 'polypeptide(L)'
;MDNKNIFIEIALTILFLAVLSPAILQATDENLKDNSFLKGKDIFLKECSACHGIDGKGLEGVARNLTIWGSEDGVIDTIANGSKGLKYTIKEMPSNMASDKNLQAVAAYMAKDISSIKTTSNENLIAQGKESWGICASCHGDDGKGMGEIAPDLTLYGNFEFVVDVLNRGKEGHIGDMPSFKETLSDEEKIVVGKYVISLSKDD
;
A
#
# COMPACT_ATOMS: atom_id res chain seq x y z
N MET A 1 -43.49 36.41 35.43
CA MET A 1 -42.71 36.78 34.23
C MET A 1 -42.08 35.50 33.73
N ASP A 2 -42.54 35.05 32.56
CA ASP A 2 -42.65 33.64 32.20
C ASP A 2 -41.36 33.00 31.68
N ASN A 3 -41.07 31.81 32.20
CA ASN A 3 -39.97 30.90 31.83
C ASN A 3 -40.04 30.35 30.40
N LYS A 4 -40.97 30.85 29.56
CA LYS A 4 -41.18 30.36 28.18
C LYS A 4 -40.23 31.01 27.16
N ASN A 5 -39.64 32.16 27.48
CA ASN A 5 -38.78 32.88 26.54
C ASN A 5 -37.33 32.36 26.50
N ILE A 6 -36.84 31.72 27.58
CA ILE A 6 -35.49 31.14 27.64
C ILE A 6 -35.36 29.87 26.77
N PHE A 7 -36.41 29.04 26.71
CA PHE A 7 -36.38 27.81 25.92
C PHE A 7 -36.44 28.06 24.40
N ILE A 8 -37.01 29.19 23.97
CA ILE A 8 -37.11 29.55 22.55
C ILE A 8 -35.77 30.07 22.02
N GLU A 9 -35.01 30.85 22.81
CA GLU A 9 -33.67 31.32 22.39
C GLU A 9 -32.62 30.21 22.35
N ILE A 10 -32.68 29.25 23.29
CA ILE A 10 -31.75 28.10 23.30
C ILE A 10 -32.02 27.18 22.09
N ALA A 11 -33.28 26.97 21.73
CA ALA A 11 -33.64 26.16 20.56
C ALA A 11 -33.23 26.82 19.23
N LEU A 12 -33.29 28.15 19.12
CA LEU A 12 -32.84 28.88 17.91
C LEU A 12 -31.32 28.85 17.72
N THR A 13 -30.56 28.88 18.82
CA THR A 13 -29.09 28.86 18.77
C THR A 13 -28.55 27.46 18.41
N ILE A 14 -29.23 26.39 18.87
CA ILE A 14 -28.87 25.00 18.53
C ILE A 14 -29.26 24.67 17.08
N LEU A 15 -30.37 25.24 16.57
CA LEU A 15 -30.79 25.04 15.18
C LEU A 15 -29.84 25.74 14.19
N PHE A 16 -29.18 26.83 14.57
CA PHE A 16 -28.15 27.51 13.77
C PHE A 16 -26.83 26.72 13.65
N LEU A 17 -26.50 25.87 14.62
CA LEU A 17 -25.32 24.98 14.58
C LEU A 17 -25.53 23.73 13.71
N ALA A 18 -26.78 23.34 13.46
CA ALA A 18 -27.12 22.18 12.63
C ALA A 18 -27.20 22.49 11.12
N VAL A 19 -27.03 23.76 10.71
CA VAL A 19 -27.00 24.18 9.30
C VAL A 19 -25.56 24.37 8.80
N LEU A 20 -24.59 23.63 9.35
CA LEU A 20 -23.28 23.50 8.73
C LEU A 20 -23.46 22.79 7.39
N SER A 21 -23.54 23.60 6.35
CA SER A 21 -23.64 23.20 4.95
C SER A 21 -22.68 22.05 4.64
N PRO A 22 -23.03 21.07 3.79
CA PRO A 22 -22.14 19.98 3.40
C PRO A 22 -20.75 20.45 2.94
N ALA A 23 -20.64 21.69 2.45
CA ALA A 23 -19.37 22.34 2.10
C ALA A 23 -18.37 22.46 3.27
N ILE A 24 -18.80 22.64 4.53
CA ILE A 24 -17.89 22.75 5.69
C ILE A 24 -17.33 21.37 6.07
N LEU A 25 -18.16 20.33 6.05
CA LEU A 25 -17.73 18.96 6.30
C LEU A 25 -16.77 18.45 5.21
N GLN A 26 -17.04 18.82 3.96
CA GLN A 26 -16.22 18.44 2.81
C GLN A 26 -14.88 19.20 2.78
N ALA A 27 -14.88 20.48 3.15
CA ALA A 27 -13.65 21.26 3.32
C ALA A 27 -12.76 20.71 4.44
N THR A 28 -13.33 20.16 5.52
CA THR A 28 -12.53 19.50 6.57
C THR A 28 -11.95 18.17 6.11
N ASP A 29 -12.69 17.37 5.34
CA ASP A 29 -12.21 16.06 4.86
C ASP A 29 -11.11 16.21 3.79
N GLU A 30 -11.26 17.15 2.83
CA GLU A 30 -10.19 17.46 1.88
C GLU A 30 -8.96 18.02 2.59
N ASN A 31 -9.11 18.95 3.53
CA ASN A 31 -7.98 19.51 4.28
C ASN A 31 -7.25 18.45 5.13
N LEU A 32 -7.99 17.52 5.74
CA LEU A 32 -7.40 16.41 6.50
C LEU A 32 -6.69 15.38 5.58
N LYS A 33 -7.23 15.11 4.39
CA LYS A 33 -6.60 14.26 3.37
C LYS A 33 -5.32 14.90 2.83
N ASP A 34 -5.37 16.18 2.50
CA ASP A 34 -4.23 16.96 2.03
C ASP A 34 -3.13 17.02 3.11
N ASN A 35 -3.50 17.27 4.36
CA ASN A 35 -2.56 17.27 5.48
C ASN A 35 -1.92 15.88 5.68
N SER A 36 -2.72 14.80 5.60
CA SER A 36 -2.20 13.43 5.72
C SER A 36 -1.25 13.07 4.58
N PHE A 37 -1.57 13.48 3.35
CA PHE A 37 -0.71 13.28 2.18
C PHE A 37 0.60 14.04 2.30
N LEU A 38 0.55 15.33 2.66
CA LEU A 38 1.74 16.15 2.87
C LEU A 38 2.62 15.59 4.00
N LYS A 39 2.03 15.17 5.11
CA LYS A 39 2.75 14.50 6.21
C LYS A 39 3.43 13.22 5.72
N GLY A 40 2.72 12.38 4.96
CA GLY A 40 3.29 11.16 4.36
C GLY A 40 4.47 11.46 3.44
N LYS A 41 4.33 12.48 2.59
CA LYS A 41 5.40 12.97 1.70
C LYS A 41 6.61 13.46 2.49
N ASP A 42 6.41 14.25 3.53
CA ASP A 42 7.50 14.79 4.35
C ASP A 42 8.27 13.67 5.06
N ILE A 43 7.57 12.67 5.61
CA ILE A 43 8.20 11.48 6.19
C ILE A 43 8.98 10.73 5.12
N PHE A 44 8.41 10.51 3.93
CA PHE A 44 9.10 9.84 2.84
C PHE A 44 10.39 10.57 2.45
N LEU A 45 10.34 11.90 2.30
CA LEU A 45 11.50 12.71 1.97
C LEU A 45 12.58 12.63 3.05
N LYS A 46 12.19 12.59 4.33
CA LYS A 46 13.13 12.55 5.45
C LYS A 46 13.74 11.16 5.69
N GLU A 47 12.93 10.11 5.60
CA GLU A 47 13.29 8.77 6.09
C GLU A 47 13.54 7.75 4.98
N CYS A 48 12.98 7.96 3.77
CA CYS A 48 12.98 6.95 2.71
C CYS A 48 13.77 7.38 1.46
N SER A 49 13.74 8.67 1.13
CA SER A 49 14.25 9.20 -0.15
C SER A 49 15.76 9.00 -0.35
N ALA A 50 16.53 8.87 0.74
CA ALA A 50 17.96 8.61 0.68
C ALA A 50 18.31 7.31 -0.05
N CYS A 51 17.40 6.32 0.00
CA CYS A 51 17.57 5.04 -0.70
C CYS A 51 16.59 4.87 -1.86
N HIS A 52 15.34 5.32 -1.72
CA HIS A 52 14.30 5.15 -2.74
C HIS A 52 14.20 6.31 -3.73
N GLY A 53 15.06 7.32 -3.63
CA GLY A 53 15.03 8.51 -4.46
C GLY A 53 13.94 9.50 -4.03
N ILE A 54 14.13 10.78 -4.37
CA ILE A 54 13.17 11.84 -4.06
C ILE A 54 11.84 11.68 -4.82
N ASP A 55 11.88 11.03 -5.97
CA ASP A 55 10.73 10.73 -6.83
C ASP A 55 10.25 9.28 -6.68
N GLY A 56 10.81 8.51 -5.74
CA GLY A 56 10.42 7.14 -5.47
C GLY A 56 10.82 6.12 -6.54
N LYS A 57 11.57 6.52 -7.57
CA LYS A 57 11.99 5.60 -8.64
C LYS A 57 13.03 4.58 -8.22
N GLY A 58 13.54 4.70 -7.00
CA GLY A 58 14.58 3.83 -6.47
C GLY A 58 15.92 4.06 -7.15
N LEU A 59 16.76 3.05 -7.04
CA LEU A 59 18.08 2.98 -7.67
C LEU A 59 18.09 1.67 -8.44
N GLU A 60 18.27 1.73 -9.76
CA GLU A 60 18.17 0.56 -10.65
C GLU A 60 18.95 -0.65 -10.11
N GLY A 61 18.27 -1.80 -10.01
CA GLY A 61 18.85 -3.06 -9.53
C GLY A 61 19.16 -3.12 -8.03
N VAL A 62 18.86 -2.07 -7.27
CA VAL A 62 19.35 -1.89 -5.90
C VAL A 62 18.22 -1.57 -4.90
N ALA A 63 17.50 -0.48 -5.13
CA ALA A 63 16.33 -0.08 -4.35
C ALA A 63 15.11 -0.12 -5.24
N ARG A 64 13.99 -0.65 -4.73
CA ARG A 64 12.77 -0.83 -5.51
C ARG A 64 12.25 0.49 -6.06
N ASN A 65 11.79 0.44 -7.31
CA ASN A 65 11.00 1.50 -7.92
C ASN A 65 9.59 1.48 -7.31
N LEU A 66 9.32 2.42 -6.42
CA LEU A 66 8.04 2.55 -5.72
C LEU A 66 6.94 3.12 -6.61
N THR A 67 7.28 3.73 -7.76
CA THR A 67 6.29 4.24 -8.72
C THR A 67 5.60 3.13 -9.51
N ILE A 68 6.07 1.88 -9.41
CA ILE A 68 5.38 0.72 -9.98
C ILE A 68 5.07 -0.33 -8.92
N TRP A 69 5.65 -0.22 -7.73
CA TRP A 69 5.58 -1.30 -6.74
C TRP A 69 4.17 -1.57 -6.22
N GLY A 70 3.21 -0.64 -6.31
CA GLY A 70 1.82 -0.91 -5.96
C GLY A 70 0.93 -1.36 -7.14
N SER A 71 1.51 -1.69 -8.30
CA SER A 71 0.77 -2.02 -9.53
C SER A 71 1.07 -3.44 -10.05
N GLU A 72 0.39 -3.85 -11.11
CA GLU A 72 0.67 -5.12 -11.82
C GLU A 72 2.13 -5.19 -12.31
N ASP A 73 2.69 -4.08 -12.77
CA ASP A 73 4.10 -4.01 -13.19
C ASP A 73 5.06 -4.26 -12.02
N GLY A 74 4.70 -3.81 -10.80
CA GLY A 74 5.44 -4.14 -9.58
C GLY A 74 5.40 -5.64 -9.25
N VAL A 75 4.28 -6.31 -9.52
CA VAL A 75 4.17 -7.77 -9.40
C VAL A 75 5.10 -8.45 -10.41
N ILE A 76 5.08 -8.02 -11.67
CA ILE A 76 5.94 -8.53 -12.73
C ILE A 76 7.42 -8.35 -12.35
N ASP A 77 7.83 -7.15 -11.92
CA ASP A 77 9.19 -6.87 -11.46
C ASP A 77 9.61 -7.79 -10.31
N THR A 78 8.71 -7.98 -9.33
CA THR A 78 9.00 -8.82 -8.16
C THR A 78 9.15 -10.29 -8.52
N ILE A 79 8.33 -10.82 -9.42
CA ILE A 79 8.45 -12.23 -9.86
C ILE A 79 9.70 -12.43 -10.72
N ALA A 80 10.00 -11.49 -11.61
CA ALA A 80 11.18 -11.55 -12.47
C ALA A 80 12.47 -11.48 -11.65
N ASN A 81 12.55 -10.53 -10.71
CA ASN A 81 13.79 -10.22 -9.99
C ASN A 81 13.89 -10.87 -8.60
N GLY A 82 12.83 -11.52 -8.13
CA GLY A 82 12.74 -12.09 -6.78
C GLY A 82 12.69 -11.02 -5.69
N SER A 83 12.52 -11.39 -4.43
CA SER A 83 12.46 -10.46 -3.29
C SER A 83 13.12 -11.05 -2.06
N LYS A 84 14.11 -10.36 -1.48
CA LYS A 84 14.86 -10.86 -0.31
C LYS A 84 14.47 -10.20 1.00
N GLY A 85 14.52 -10.93 2.11
CA GLY A 85 14.75 -10.29 3.39
C GLY A 85 13.58 -9.54 4.01
N LEU A 86 12.32 -9.76 3.62
CA LEU A 86 11.16 -9.25 4.39
C LEU A 86 11.03 -9.90 5.79
N LYS A 87 12.02 -10.68 6.22
CA LYS A 87 12.10 -11.37 7.52
C LYS A 87 10.89 -12.24 7.84
N TYR A 88 10.24 -12.75 6.80
CA TYR A 88 9.41 -13.95 6.87
C TYR A 88 10.31 -15.19 6.97
N THR A 89 9.73 -16.31 7.41
CA THR A 89 10.46 -17.59 7.53
C THR A 89 11.02 -18.02 6.17
N ILE A 90 10.26 -17.82 5.09
CA ILE A 90 10.83 -17.87 3.75
C ILE A 90 11.65 -16.59 3.54
N LYS A 91 12.96 -16.74 3.67
CA LYS A 91 13.90 -15.60 3.69
C LYS A 91 13.95 -14.87 2.35
N GLU A 92 13.69 -15.58 1.26
CA GLU A 92 13.72 -15.02 -0.08
C GLU A 92 12.66 -15.65 -0.98
N MET A 93 12.12 -14.81 -1.84
CA MET A 93 11.42 -15.20 -3.05
C MET A 93 12.47 -15.25 -4.18
N PRO A 94 12.70 -16.41 -4.83
CA PRO A 94 13.63 -16.51 -5.93
C PRO A 94 13.21 -15.65 -7.13
N SER A 95 14.17 -15.31 -7.99
CA SER A 95 13.91 -14.69 -9.29
C SER A 95 13.41 -15.73 -10.30
N ASN A 96 12.78 -15.27 -11.39
CA ASN A 96 12.34 -16.09 -12.51
C ASN A 96 11.41 -17.25 -12.13
N MET A 97 10.50 -17.04 -11.16
CA MET A 97 9.56 -18.07 -10.69
C MET A 97 8.49 -18.46 -11.73
N ALA A 98 8.36 -17.69 -12.81
CA ALA A 98 7.47 -17.97 -13.93
C ALA A 98 8.20 -17.73 -15.26
N SER A 99 7.87 -18.52 -16.28
CA SER A 99 8.29 -18.22 -17.66
C SER A 99 7.60 -16.95 -18.17
N ASP A 100 8.18 -16.28 -19.17
CA ASP A 100 7.67 -14.98 -19.67
C ASP A 100 6.16 -14.98 -19.98
N LYS A 101 5.64 -16.05 -20.60
CA LYS A 101 4.20 -16.17 -20.90
C LYS A 101 3.35 -16.36 -19.64
N ASN A 102 3.85 -17.10 -18.66
CA ASN A 102 3.12 -17.33 -17.42
C ASN A 102 3.25 -16.14 -16.46
N LEU A 103 4.34 -15.37 -16.55
CA LEU A 103 4.63 -14.19 -15.74
C LEU A 103 3.52 -13.15 -15.84
N GLN A 104 3.19 -12.72 -17.07
CA GLN A 104 2.11 -11.75 -17.27
C GLN A 104 0.75 -12.30 -16.80
N ALA A 105 0.50 -13.59 -17.04
CA ALA A 105 -0.76 -14.21 -16.64
C ALA A 105 -0.94 -14.28 -15.12
N VAL A 106 0.08 -14.75 -14.38
CA VAL A 106 0.01 -14.81 -12.91
C VAL A 106 0.00 -13.42 -12.29
N ALA A 107 0.69 -12.45 -12.88
CA ALA A 107 0.65 -11.06 -12.43
C ALA A 107 -0.76 -10.45 -12.60
N ALA A 108 -1.38 -10.65 -13.77
CA ALA A 108 -2.74 -10.21 -14.04
C ALA A 108 -3.76 -10.85 -13.07
N TYR A 109 -3.67 -12.17 -12.86
CA TYR A 109 -4.52 -12.88 -11.89
C TYR A 109 -4.32 -12.37 -10.47
N MET A 110 -3.06 -12.22 -10.02
CA MET A 110 -2.77 -11.68 -8.70
C MET A 110 -3.30 -10.26 -8.53
N ALA A 111 -3.03 -9.37 -9.50
CA ALA A 111 -3.47 -7.98 -9.46
C ALA A 111 -5.00 -7.84 -9.41
N LYS A 112 -5.71 -8.63 -10.23
CA LYS A 112 -7.17 -8.57 -10.33
C LYS A 112 -7.88 -9.26 -9.17
N ASP A 113 -7.55 -10.53 -8.90
CA ASP A 113 -8.38 -11.40 -8.08
C ASP A 113 -7.86 -11.50 -6.64
N ILE A 114 -6.54 -11.43 -6.42
CA ILE A 114 -5.92 -11.64 -5.10
C ILE A 114 -5.68 -10.31 -4.38
N SER A 115 -4.91 -9.41 -4.97
CA SER A 115 -4.35 -8.22 -4.32
C SER A 115 -5.36 -7.08 -4.15
N SER A 116 -4.96 -5.99 -3.51
CA SER A 116 -5.78 -4.78 -3.36
C SER A 116 -5.79 -3.89 -4.60
N ILE A 117 -5.06 -4.25 -5.67
CA ILE A 117 -5.04 -3.51 -6.94
C ILE A 117 -6.40 -3.61 -7.63
N LYS A 118 -6.97 -4.82 -7.70
CA LYS A 118 -8.33 -5.13 -8.24
C LYS A 118 -8.57 -4.73 -9.71
N THR A 119 -7.51 -4.44 -10.45
CA THR A 119 -7.55 -4.09 -11.87
C THR A 119 -6.37 -4.70 -12.61
N THR A 120 -6.55 -4.98 -13.90
CA THR A 120 -5.49 -5.40 -14.82
C THR A 120 -5.83 -4.92 -16.23
N SER A 121 -4.82 -4.63 -17.04
CA SER A 121 -5.01 -4.41 -18.49
C SER A 121 -5.06 -5.74 -19.28
N ASN A 122 -4.72 -6.86 -18.64
CA ASN A 122 -4.56 -8.18 -19.21
C ASN A 122 -5.71 -9.13 -18.79
N GLU A 123 -6.96 -8.65 -18.82
CA GLU A 123 -8.15 -9.41 -18.38
C GLU A 123 -8.27 -10.79 -19.08
N ASN A 124 -7.82 -10.89 -20.33
CA ASN A 124 -7.80 -12.13 -21.10
C ASN A 124 -6.80 -13.19 -20.57
N LEU A 125 -5.86 -12.83 -19.70
CA LEU A 125 -4.86 -13.74 -19.13
C LEU A 125 -5.24 -14.28 -17.74
N ILE A 126 -6.26 -13.71 -17.08
CA ILE A 126 -6.62 -14.05 -15.69
C ILE A 126 -6.86 -15.56 -15.53
N ALA A 127 -7.61 -16.18 -16.45
CA ALA A 127 -7.90 -17.61 -16.37
C ALA A 127 -6.62 -18.48 -16.45
N GLN A 128 -5.68 -18.12 -17.33
CA GLN A 128 -4.38 -18.78 -17.43
C GLN A 128 -3.52 -18.53 -16.18
N GLY A 129 -3.57 -17.32 -15.64
CA GLY A 129 -2.87 -16.95 -14.41
C GLY A 129 -3.34 -17.77 -13.23
N LYS A 130 -4.65 -17.96 -13.09
CA LYS A 130 -5.26 -18.81 -12.07
C LYS A 130 -4.81 -20.26 -12.19
N GLU A 131 -4.78 -20.82 -13.40
CA GLU A 131 -4.27 -22.18 -13.64
C GLU A 131 -2.78 -22.30 -13.26
N SER A 132 -2.01 -21.24 -13.48
CA SER A 132 -0.57 -21.19 -13.18
C SER A 132 -0.25 -20.83 -11.73
N TRP A 133 -1.25 -20.47 -10.91
CA TRP A 133 -1.06 -19.98 -9.54
C TRP A 133 -0.43 -21.00 -8.59
N GLY A 134 -0.51 -22.31 -8.90
CA GLY A 134 -0.07 -23.38 -8.01
C GLY A 134 1.38 -23.25 -7.50
N ILE A 135 2.29 -22.69 -8.31
CA ILE A 135 3.68 -22.43 -7.89
C ILE A 135 3.71 -21.34 -6.80
N CYS A 136 2.94 -20.27 -6.97
CA CYS A 136 2.82 -19.16 -6.02
C CYS A 136 2.11 -19.62 -4.73
N ALA A 137 1.07 -20.43 -4.87
CA ALA A 137 0.27 -20.97 -3.76
C ALA A 137 1.10 -21.82 -2.79
N SER A 138 2.19 -22.44 -3.25
CA SER A 138 3.09 -23.22 -2.41
C SER A 138 3.67 -22.44 -1.21
N CYS A 139 3.75 -21.12 -1.33
CA CYS A 139 4.23 -20.22 -0.27
C CYS A 139 3.12 -19.24 0.17
N HIS A 140 2.34 -18.71 -0.77
CA HIS A 140 1.35 -17.66 -0.51
C HIS A 140 -0.07 -18.18 -0.26
N GLY A 141 -0.30 -19.49 -0.37
CA GLY A 141 -1.62 -20.10 -0.26
C GLY A 141 -2.49 -19.92 -1.51
N ASP A 142 -3.53 -20.75 -1.63
CA ASP A 142 -4.47 -20.71 -2.76
C ASP A 142 -5.25 -19.39 -2.84
N ASP A 143 -5.48 -18.74 -1.68
CA ASP A 143 -6.16 -17.46 -1.55
C ASP A 143 -5.20 -16.26 -1.47
N GLY A 144 -3.88 -16.51 -1.56
CA GLY A 144 -2.86 -15.47 -1.53
C GLY A 144 -2.65 -14.80 -0.17
N LYS A 145 -3.29 -15.27 0.91
CA LYS A 145 -3.15 -14.67 2.26
C LYS A 145 -1.81 -14.91 2.94
N GLY A 146 -0.91 -15.64 2.30
CA GLY A 146 0.28 -16.13 2.95
C GLY A 146 -0.03 -17.27 3.92
N MET A 147 1.03 -17.81 4.51
CA MET A 147 0.94 -18.90 5.50
C MET A 147 1.44 -18.42 6.86
N GLY A 148 0.86 -17.32 7.38
CA GLY A 148 1.29 -16.68 8.62
C GLY A 148 2.69 -16.07 8.51
N GLU A 149 3.59 -16.41 9.45
CA GLU A 149 4.98 -15.94 9.44
C GLU A 149 5.86 -16.59 8.35
N ILE A 150 5.29 -17.39 7.45
CA ILE A 150 6.05 -18.06 6.38
C ILE A 150 6.25 -17.15 5.17
N ALA A 151 5.21 -16.47 4.71
CA ALA A 151 5.22 -15.63 3.51
C ALA A 151 4.17 -14.51 3.62
N PRO A 152 4.36 -13.37 2.94
CA PRO A 152 3.47 -12.22 3.07
C PRO A 152 2.08 -12.48 2.51
N ASP A 153 1.11 -11.77 3.11
CA ASP A 153 -0.28 -11.68 2.64
C ASP A 153 -0.35 -10.80 1.39
N LEU A 154 -0.46 -11.43 0.23
CA LEU A 154 -0.53 -10.76 -1.07
C LEU A 154 -1.87 -10.07 -1.31
N THR A 155 -2.92 -10.35 -0.51
CA THR A 155 -4.21 -9.66 -0.63
C THR A 155 -4.11 -8.18 -0.27
N LEU A 156 -3.11 -7.82 0.55
CA LEU A 156 -2.83 -6.45 0.95
C LEU A 156 -1.95 -5.69 -0.07
N TYR A 157 -1.35 -6.38 -1.03
CA TYR A 157 -0.46 -5.76 -2.01
C TYR A 157 -1.19 -4.69 -2.84
N GLY A 158 -0.58 -3.52 -3.01
CA GLY A 158 -1.26 -2.33 -3.57
C GLY A 158 -2.02 -1.48 -2.54
N ASN A 159 -1.97 -1.84 -1.25
CA ASN A 159 -2.52 -1.07 -0.14
C ASN A 159 -1.44 -0.73 0.91
N PHE A 160 -1.70 0.32 1.70
CA PHE A 160 -0.75 0.85 2.68
C PHE A 160 -0.48 -0.15 3.81
N GLU A 161 -1.41 -1.05 4.14
CA GLU A 161 -1.21 -2.06 5.18
C GLU A 161 -0.04 -2.99 4.83
N PHE A 162 0.15 -3.31 3.55
CA PHE A 162 1.32 -4.08 3.11
C PHE A 162 2.60 -3.26 3.33
N VAL A 163 2.59 -1.95 3.03
CA VAL A 163 3.75 -1.07 3.32
C VAL A 163 4.03 -1.03 4.82
N VAL A 164 3.01 -0.94 5.67
CA VAL A 164 3.16 -0.94 7.13
C VAL A 164 3.79 -2.25 7.61
N ASP A 165 3.43 -3.41 7.05
CA ASP A 165 4.08 -4.68 7.36
C ASP A 165 5.58 -4.66 6.98
N VAL A 166 5.91 -4.17 5.78
CA VAL A 166 7.31 -3.99 5.35
C VAL A 166 8.07 -3.05 6.30
N LEU A 167 7.47 -1.92 6.70
CA LEU A 167 8.09 -0.97 7.62
C LEU A 167 8.30 -1.57 9.01
N ASN A 168 7.36 -2.38 9.51
CA ASN A 168 7.51 -3.02 10.81
C ASN A 168 8.62 -4.09 10.80
N ARG A 169 8.81 -4.80 9.69
CA ARG A 169 9.82 -5.86 9.58
C ARG A 169 11.21 -5.33 9.18
N GLY A 170 11.24 -4.26 8.39
CA GLY A 170 12.42 -3.90 7.61
C GLY A 170 12.70 -4.95 6.52
N LYS A 171 13.78 -4.76 5.78
CA LYS A 171 14.12 -5.66 4.67
C LYS A 171 15.61 -5.76 4.39
N GLU A 172 16.13 -6.96 4.14
CA GLU A 172 17.47 -7.09 3.54
C GLU A 172 17.43 -6.68 2.06
N GLY A 173 18.24 -5.71 1.67
CA GLY A 173 18.32 -5.17 0.31
C GLY A 173 19.70 -5.34 -0.32
N HIS A 174 19.82 -4.98 -1.60
CA HIS A 174 21.08 -5.12 -2.34
C HIS A 174 22.15 -4.10 -1.91
N ILE A 175 21.73 -2.97 -1.32
CA ILE A 175 22.61 -1.95 -0.71
C ILE A 175 22.76 -2.09 0.81
N GLY A 176 22.25 -3.16 1.40
CA GLY A 176 22.19 -3.36 2.85
C GLY A 176 20.75 -3.38 3.36
N ASP A 177 20.59 -3.21 4.67
CA ASP A 177 19.29 -3.32 5.32
C ASP A 177 18.44 -2.05 5.18
N MET A 178 17.25 -2.20 4.62
CA MET A 178 16.14 -1.29 4.91
C MET A 178 15.78 -1.49 6.39
N PRO A 179 15.94 -0.45 7.23
CA PRO A 179 15.72 -0.58 8.66
C PRO A 179 14.24 -0.89 8.95
N SER A 180 14.00 -1.55 10.09
CA SER A 180 12.65 -1.57 10.65
C SER A 180 12.35 -0.19 11.23
N PHE A 181 11.14 0.31 10.93
CA PHE A 181 10.61 1.55 11.47
C PHE A 181 9.60 1.33 12.61
N LYS A 182 9.50 0.09 13.11
CA LYS A 182 8.54 -0.29 14.15
C LYS A 182 8.62 0.61 15.39
N GLU A 183 9.84 0.97 15.79
CA GLU A 183 10.13 1.75 17.00
C GLU A 183 10.44 3.23 16.72
N THR A 184 10.62 3.61 15.45
CA THR A 184 11.03 4.98 15.06
C THR A 184 9.89 5.80 14.47
N LEU A 185 8.89 5.16 13.87
CA LEU A 185 7.67 5.80 13.39
C LEU A 185 6.47 5.28 14.19
N SER A 186 5.60 6.20 14.61
CA SER A 186 4.29 5.86 15.18
C SER A 186 3.41 5.12 14.15
N ASP A 187 2.36 4.45 14.63
CA ASP A 187 1.43 3.73 13.75
C ASP A 187 0.76 4.68 12.75
N GLU A 188 0.40 5.88 13.17
CA GLU A 188 -0.17 6.90 12.28
C GLU A 188 0.83 7.33 11.20
N GLU A 189 2.10 7.55 11.57
CA GLU A 189 3.16 7.92 10.64
C GLU A 189 3.40 6.84 9.59
N LYS A 190 3.44 5.56 10.01
CA LYS A 190 3.57 4.41 9.10
C LYS A 190 2.38 4.33 8.13
N ILE A 191 1.16 4.61 8.60
CA ILE A 191 -0.03 4.62 7.75
C ILE A 191 0.05 5.73 6.71
N VAL A 192 0.35 6.97 7.11
CA VAL A 192 0.35 8.11 6.16
C VAL A 192 1.50 8.02 5.15
N VAL A 193 2.70 7.59 5.56
CA VAL A 193 3.79 7.35 4.61
C VAL A 193 3.49 6.15 3.71
N GLY A 194 2.84 5.10 4.24
CA GLY A 194 2.40 3.96 3.43
C GLY A 194 1.40 4.35 2.36
N LYS A 195 0.43 5.22 2.70
CA LYS A 195 -0.52 5.77 1.71
C LYS A 195 0.18 6.61 0.65
N TYR A 196 1.14 7.44 1.03
CA TYR A 196 1.96 8.21 0.08
C TYR A 196 2.76 7.28 -0.84
N VAL A 197 3.42 6.26 -0.31
CA VAL A 197 4.16 5.27 -1.13
C VAL A 197 3.24 4.59 -2.15
N ILE A 198 2.03 4.20 -1.75
CA ILE A 198 1.07 3.60 -2.69
C ILE A 198 0.59 4.60 -3.75
N SER A 199 0.42 5.88 -3.41
CA SER A 199 -0.01 6.88 -4.41
C SER A 199 1.02 7.07 -5.52
N LEU A 200 2.33 6.92 -5.23
CA LEU A 200 3.38 6.98 -6.24
C LEU A 200 3.18 6.00 -7.40
N SER A 201 2.45 4.90 -7.17
CA SER A 201 2.13 3.88 -8.17
C SER A 201 0.79 4.05 -8.88
N LYS A 202 0.07 5.14 -8.58
CA LYS A 202 -1.24 5.47 -9.14
C LYS A 202 -1.24 6.78 -9.93
N ASP A 203 -0.15 7.56 -9.86
CA ASP A 203 -0.04 8.89 -10.43
C ASP A 203 0.38 8.89 -11.92
N ASP A 204 -0.11 7.93 -12.72
CA ASP A 204 0.04 7.88 -14.19
C ASP A 204 -1.30 8.14 -14.92
#